data_AF-A0A9Q0U0P6-F1
#
_entry.id   AF-A0A9Q0U0P6-F1
#
_cell.length_a   1.000
_cell.length_b   1.000
_cell.length_c   1.000
_cell.angle_alpha   90.00
_cell.angle_beta   90.00
_cell.angle_gamma   90.00
#
_symmetry.space_group_name_H-M   'P 1'
#
loop_
_entity.id
_entity.type
_entity.pdbx_description
1 polymer ?
#
loop_
_entity_poly.entity_id
_entity_poly.type
_entity_poly.pdbx_seq_one_letter_code
_entity_poly.pdbx_strand_id
1 'polypeptide(L)'
;MDKQQVLGFLNAYFLFYSLASVHGGTAISCDQTPFPEACNYFIDTNISKIPPLFALRDQSLLITMNKAIEAHQLVSSMDLSSFNHRAKLAWDDCLKLYEDAVDHVNRSMSSINPVDSQTWLSAAIASQRACENGFIDFQHRLLFRILSKYATQPHQIA
;
A
#
# COMPACT_ATOMS: atom_id res chain seq x y z
N MET A 1 3.51 50.54 -29.39
CA MET A 1 4.05 49.77 -28.25
C MET A 1 5.06 48.79 -28.80
N ASP A 2 6.30 48.89 -28.35
CA ASP A 2 7.46 48.20 -28.94
C ASP A 2 7.43 46.70 -28.61
N LYS A 3 7.70 45.84 -29.61
CA LYS A 3 7.70 44.37 -29.46
C LYS A 3 8.72 43.90 -28.43
N GLN A 4 9.81 44.65 -28.24
CA GLN A 4 10.85 44.38 -27.25
C GLN A 4 10.30 44.47 -25.81
N GLN A 5 9.34 45.39 -25.59
CA GLN A 5 8.78 45.66 -24.28
C GLN A 5 7.79 44.56 -23.85
N VAL A 6 7.04 44.00 -24.80
CA VAL A 6 6.09 42.90 -24.57
C VAL A 6 6.82 41.61 -24.18
N LEU A 7 7.96 41.31 -24.82
CA LEU A 7 8.76 40.12 -24.51
C LEU A 7 9.39 40.19 -23.10
N GLY A 8 9.76 41.39 -22.66
CA GLY A 8 10.24 41.64 -21.30
C GLY A 8 9.16 41.41 -20.25
N PHE A 9 7.94 41.87 -20.50
CA PHE A 9 6.81 41.64 -19.59
C PHE A 9 6.44 40.16 -19.48
N LEU A 10 6.43 39.41 -20.58
CA LEU A 10 6.12 37.97 -20.58
C LEU A 10 7.19 37.15 -19.84
N ASN A 11 8.48 37.46 -20.02
CA ASN A 11 9.56 36.81 -19.28
C ASN A 11 9.51 37.13 -17.78
N ALA A 12 9.25 38.38 -17.41
CA ALA A 12 9.07 38.76 -16.02
C ALA A 12 7.90 38.00 -15.40
N TYR A 13 6.76 37.92 -16.09
CA TYR A 13 5.59 37.16 -15.64
C TYR A 13 5.92 35.67 -15.43
N PHE A 14 6.66 35.06 -16.35
CA PHE A 14 7.12 33.66 -16.21
C PHE A 14 8.03 33.47 -14.99
N LEU A 15 9.00 34.36 -14.80
CA LEU A 15 9.93 34.30 -13.66
C LEU A 15 9.20 34.52 -12.31
N PHE A 16 8.23 35.44 -12.26
CA PHE A 16 7.41 35.66 -11.06
C PHE A 16 6.46 34.48 -10.77
N TYR A 17 5.89 33.83 -11.80
CA TYR A 17 5.09 32.61 -11.62
C TYR A 17 5.91 31.44 -11.08
N SER A 18 7.15 31.28 -11.56
CA SER A 18 8.08 30.26 -11.06
C SER A 18 8.51 30.52 -9.61
N LEU A 19 8.70 31.79 -9.21
CA LEU A 19 9.06 32.16 -7.83
C LEU A 19 7.87 32.06 -6.85
N ALA A 20 6.64 32.31 -7.32
CA ALA A 20 5.43 32.20 -6.49
C ALA A 20 5.02 30.75 -6.18
N SER A 21 5.56 29.78 -6.92
CA SER A 21 5.19 28.36 -6.78
C SER A 21 6.06 27.57 -5.79
N VAL A 22 6.99 28.21 -5.09
CA VAL A 22 7.81 27.57 -4.05
C VAL A 22 7.26 27.93 -2.67
N HIS A 23 6.01 27.56 -2.39
CA HIS A 23 5.50 27.50 -1.02
C HIS A 23 5.92 26.16 -0.42
N GLY A 24 7.10 26.14 0.22
CA GLY A 24 7.68 24.99 0.91
C GLY A 24 6.96 24.65 2.22
N GLY A 25 5.73 24.17 2.12
CA GLY A 25 5.12 23.31 3.12
C GLY A 25 4.75 22.02 2.42
N THR A 26 5.59 20.99 2.52
CA THR A 26 5.30 19.68 1.91
C THR A 26 4.18 18.99 2.71
N ALA A 27 2.93 19.40 2.48
CA ALA A 27 1.80 18.57 2.82
C ALA A 27 1.96 17.26 2.05
N ILE A 28 2.04 16.14 2.76
CA ILE A 28 2.12 14.83 2.14
C ILE A 28 0.76 14.58 1.47
N SER A 29 0.74 14.55 0.14
CA SER A 29 -0.47 14.22 -0.63
C SER A 29 -0.58 12.70 -0.80
N CYS A 30 -1.73 12.15 -0.43
CA CYS A 30 -2.07 10.75 -0.57
C CYS A 30 -2.78 10.41 -1.90
N ASP A 31 -3.10 11.41 -2.72
CA ASP A 31 -3.99 11.28 -3.90
C ASP A 31 -3.41 10.37 -5.00
N GLN A 32 -2.08 10.27 -5.06
CA GLN A 32 -1.38 9.44 -6.03
C GLN A 32 -1.07 8.03 -5.51
N THR A 33 -1.48 7.70 -4.28
CA THR A 33 -1.26 6.37 -3.73
C THR A 33 -2.35 5.40 -4.21
N PRO A 34 -2.04 4.11 -4.41
CA PRO A 34 -3.05 3.10 -4.71
C PRO A 34 -4.11 2.91 -3.61
N PHE A 35 -3.84 3.39 -2.38
CA PHE A 35 -4.69 3.27 -1.20
C PHE A 35 -4.79 4.62 -0.45
N PRO A 36 -5.49 5.62 -1.01
CA PRO A 36 -5.49 6.99 -0.50
C PRO A 36 -6.12 7.11 0.89
N GLU A 37 -7.16 6.33 1.18
CA GLU A 37 -7.85 6.32 2.49
C GLU A 37 -6.92 5.85 3.61
N ALA A 38 -6.20 4.74 3.38
CA ALA A 38 -5.24 4.20 4.34
C ALA A 38 -4.07 5.17 4.57
N CYS A 39 -3.60 5.81 3.50
CA CYS A 39 -2.56 6.84 3.58
C CYS A 39 -3.03 8.04 4.41
N ASN A 40 -4.21 8.61 4.11
CA ASN A 40 -4.74 9.76 4.86
C ASN A 40 -4.95 9.43 6.34
N TYR A 41 -5.54 8.26 6.64
CA TYR A 41 -5.69 7.81 8.02
C TYR A 41 -4.34 7.75 8.76
N PHE A 42 -3.31 7.22 8.11
CA PHE A 42 -1.98 7.10 8.69
C PHE A 42 -1.30 8.47 8.91
N ILE A 43 -1.49 9.38 7.96
CA ILE A 43 -1.05 10.77 8.11
C ILE A 43 -1.78 11.40 9.28
N ASP A 44 -3.12 11.42 9.28
CA ASP A 44 -4.01 12.02 10.29
C ASP A 44 -3.73 11.54 11.73
N THR A 45 -3.46 10.25 11.90
CA THR A 45 -3.14 9.67 13.22
C THR A 45 -1.74 10.05 13.73
N ASN A 46 -0.82 10.48 12.86
CA ASN A 46 0.58 10.77 13.22
C ASN A 46 0.99 12.24 13.00
N ILE A 47 0.08 13.16 12.62
CA ILE A 47 0.35 14.58 12.27
C ILE A 47 1.06 15.37 13.38
N SER A 48 0.99 14.95 14.64
CA SER A 48 1.61 15.67 15.77
C SER A 48 3.15 15.74 15.71
N LYS A 49 3.81 14.96 14.84
CA LYS A 49 5.26 14.96 14.66
C LYS A 49 5.55 14.65 13.20
N ILE A 50 5.74 15.63 12.33
CA ILE A 50 6.09 15.40 10.90
C ILE A 50 7.29 14.42 10.87
N PRO A 51 7.09 13.13 10.55
CA PRO A 51 8.20 12.20 10.53
C PRO A 51 8.96 12.41 9.21
N PRO A 52 10.28 12.21 9.18
CA PRO A 52 11.00 12.13 7.91
C PRO A 52 10.29 11.14 6.96
N LEU A 53 10.25 11.41 5.66
CA LEU A 53 9.65 10.51 4.66
C LEU A 53 10.17 9.06 4.80
N PHE A 54 11.44 8.92 5.18
CA PHE A 54 12.05 7.64 5.48
C PHE A 54 11.44 6.94 6.70
N ALA A 55 11.16 7.68 7.78
CA ALA A 55 10.49 7.14 8.97
C ALA A 55 9.04 6.71 8.67
N LEU A 56 8.33 7.46 7.82
CA LEU A 56 6.99 7.07 7.36
C LEU A 56 7.01 5.77 6.56
N ARG A 57 7.99 5.61 5.66
CA ARG A 57 8.18 4.37 4.90
C ARG A 57 8.42 3.19 5.84
N ASP A 58 9.39 3.28 6.73
CA ASP A 58 9.78 2.17 7.59
C ASP A 58 8.64 1.78 8.56
N GLN A 59 7.93 2.75 9.11
CA GLN A 59 6.75 2.50 9.95
C GLN A 59 5.61 1.84 9.14
N SER A 60 5.36 2.30 7.92
CA SER A 60 4.34 1.71 7.04
C SER A 60 4.70 0.26 6.66
N LEU A 61 5.97 -0.01 6.38
CA LEU A 61 6.46 -1.35 6.07
C LEU A 61 6.37 -2.29 7.27
N LEU A 62 6.69 -1.81 8.47
CA LEU A 62 6.55 -2.59 9.70
C LEU A 62 5.09 -2.97 9.96
N ILE A 63 4.15 -2.03 9.80
CA ILE A 63 2.71 -2.30 9.92
C ILE A 63 2.29 -3.32 8.87
N THR A 64 2.73 -3.14 7.62
CA THR A 64 2.42 -4.05 6.51
C THR A 64 2.93 -5.47 6.81
N MET A 65 4.14 -5.60 7.38
CA MET A 65 4.70 -6.90 7.77
C MET A 65 3.85 -7.58 8.84
N ASN A 66 3.48 -6.86 9.90
CA ASN A 66 2.63 -7.40 10.95
C ASN A 66 1.28 -7.87 10.39
N LYS A 67 0.67 -7.10 9.48
CA LYS A 67 -0.58 -7.49 8.81
C LYS A 67 -0.43 -8.68 7.88
N ALA A 68 0.69 -8.78 7.16
CA ALA A 68 0.98 -9.96 6.33
C ALA A 68 1.10 -11.24 7.18
N ILE A 69 1.79 -11.16 8.33
CA ILE A 69 1.90 -12.26 9.29
C ILE A 69 0.55 -12.64 9.89
N GLU A 70 -0.23 -11.64 10.35
CA GLU A 70 -1.58 -11.86 10.89
C GLU A 70 -2.49 -12.54 9.85
N ALA A 71 -2.47 -12.06 8.60
CA ALA A 71 -3.24 -12.66 7.52
C ALA A 71 -2.82 -14.11 7.26
N HIS A 72 -1.51 -14.38 7.20
CA HIS A 72 -0.99 -15.73 7.02
C HIS A 72 -1.43 -16.67 8.15
N GLN A 73 -1.40 -16.20 9.41
CA GLN A 73 -1.87 -16.97 10.57
C GLN A 73 -3.38 -17.26 10.52
N LEU A 74 -4.19 -16.28 10.11
CA LEU A 74 -5.63 -16.45 9.95
C LEU A 74 -5.95 -17.48 8.86
N VAL A 75 -5.25 -17.42 7.73
CA VAL A 75 -5.40 -18.38 6.63
C VAL A 75 -4.90 -19.77 7.06
N SER A 76 -3.81 -19.84 7.82
CA SER A 76 -3.26 -21.10 8.33
C SER A 76 -4.16 -21.80 9.35
N SER A 77 -4.96 -21.05 10.11
CA SER A 77 -5.80 -21.58 11.19
C SER A 77 -7.24 -21.92 10.76
N MET A 78 -7.58 -21.76 9.48
CA MET A 78 -8.92 -22.02 8.97
C MET A 78 -9.31 -23.50 9.06
N ASP A 79 -10.54 -23.75 9.50
CA ASP A 79 -11.15 -25.08 9.40
C ASP A 79 -11.63 -25.36 7.96
N LEU A 80 -11.02 -26.37 7.33
CA LEU A 80 -11.31 -26.81 5.96
C LEU A 80 -12.34 -27.95 5.90
N SER A 81 -12.98 -28.31 7.02
CA SER A 81 -13.98 -29.38 7.09
C SER A 81 -15.13 -29.18 6.10
N SER A 82 -15.56 -27.92 5.91
CA SER A 82 -16.65 -27.54 5.00
C SER A 82 -16.22 -27.40 3.53
N PHE A 83 -14.93 -27.56 3.23
CA PHE A 83 -14.40 -27.31 1.89
C PHE A 83 -14.50 -28.57 1.03
N ASN A 84 -14.95 -28.39 -0.22
CA ASN A 84 -14.83 -29.45 -1.22
C ASN A 84 -13.37 -29.59 -1.70
N HIS A 85 -13.07 -30.66 -2.45
CA HIS A 85 -11.71 -30.95 -2.93
C HIS A 85 -11.07 -29.77 -3.68
N ARG A 86 -11.81 -29.09 -4.57
CA ARG A 86 -11.28 -27.97 -5.34
C ARG A 86 -10.98 -26.75 -4.46
N ALA A 87 -11.84 -26.49 -3.48
CA ALA A 87 -11.64 -25.41 -2.53
C ALA A 87 -10.43 -25.67 -1.62
N LYS A 88 -10.16 -26.94 -1.25
CA LYS A 88 -8.95 -27.32 -0.50
C LYS A 88 -7.67 -27.06 -1.30
N LEU A 89 -7.65 -27.44 -2.59
CA LEU A 89 -6.50 -27.14 -3.46
C LEU A 89 -6.26 -25.62 -3.60
N ALA A 90 -7.33 -24.85 -3.83
CA ALA A 90 -7.22 -23.39 -3.86
C ALA A 90 -6.73 -22.81 -2.51
N TRP A 91 -7.03 -23.48 -1.39
CA TRP A 91 -6.55 -23.09 -0.07
C TRP A 91 -5.07 -23.38 0.12
N ASP A 92 -4.58 -24.54 -0.33
CA ASP A 92 -3.16 -24.86 -0.30
C ASP A 92 -2.33 -23.88 -1.14
N ASP A 93 -2.86 -23.48 -2.30
CA ASP A 93 -2.24 -22.43 -3.12
C ASP A 93 -2.29 -21.08 -2.41
N CYS A 94 -3.38 -20.76 -1.72
CA CYS A 94 -3.51 -19.54 -0.94
C CYS A 94 -2.49 -19.45 0.19
N LEU A 95 -2.26 -20.54 0.93
CA LEU A 95 -1.27 -20.58 2.02
C LEU A 95 0.11 -20.16 1.49
N LYS A 96 0.55 -20.76 0.38
CA LYS A 96 1.82 -20.39 -0.28
C LYS A 96 1.85 -18.93 -0.71
N LEU A 97 0.75 -18.41 -1.26
CA LEU A 97 0.66 -17.01 -1.67
C LEU A 97 0.77 -16.03 -0.49
N TYR A 98 0.25 -16.39 0.70
CA TYR A 98 0.46 -15.58 1.91
C TYR A 98 1.88 -15.71 2.48
N GLU A 99 2.50 -16.88 2.40
CA GLU A 99 3.93 -17.06 2.71
C GLU A 99 4.80 -16.18 1.79
N ASP A 100 4.55 -16.22 0.48
CA ASP A 100 5.22 -15.38 -0.51
C ASP A 100 4.99 -13.89 -0.22
N ALA A 101 3.77 -13.49 0.19
CA ALA A 101 3.49 -12.12 0.55
C ALA A 101 4.34 -11.66 1.74
N VAL A 102 4.48 -12.49 2.78
CA VAL A 102 5.36 -12.19 3.94
C VAL A 102 6.82 -12.07 3.49
N ASP A 103 7.32 -12.99 2.67
CA ASP A 103 8.71 -12.92 2.16
C ASP A 103 8.93 -11.66 1.30
N HIS A 104 8.00 -11.33 0.43
CA HIS A 104 8.06 -10.12 -0.38
C HIS A 104 8.06 -8.84 0.48
N VAL A 105 7.25 -8.75 1.53
CA VAL A 105 7.30 -7.59 2.45
C VAL A 105 8.67 -7.53 3.15
N ASN A 106 9.25 -8.66 3.53
CA ASN A 106 10.58 -8.71 4.17
C ASN A 106 11.69 -8.24 3.21
N ARG A 107 11.62 -8.65 1.93
CA ARG A 107 12.52 -8.16 0.87
C ARG A 107 12.35 -6.67 0.62
N SER A 108 11.13 -6.15 0.72
CA SER A 108 10.90 -4.71 0.62
C SER A 108 11.55 -3.92 1.77
N MET A 109 11.43 -4.42 3.01
CA MET A 109 12.04 -3.81 4.20
C MET A 109 13.56 -3.79 4.15
N SER A 110 14.17 -4.87 3.69
CA SER A 110 15.63 -5.01 3.60
C SER A 110 16.24 -4.30 2.38
N SER A 111 15.43 -3.92 1.40
CA SER A 111 15.91 -3.23 0.20
C SER A 111 16.22 -1.75 0.47
N ILE A 112 17.44 -1.36 0.10
CA ILE A 112 17.92 0.03 0.11
C ILE A 112 17.48 0.76 -1.17
N ASN A 113 17.20 0.03 -2.25
CA ASN A 113 16.74 0.59 -3.51
C ASN A 113 15.21 0.81 -3.47
N PRO A 114 14.72 2.05 -3.60
CA PRO A 114 13.28 2.34 -3.57
C PRO A 114 12.49 1.61 -4.66
N VAL A 115 13.07 1.38 -5.83
CA VAL A 115 12.42 0.68 -6.95
C VAL A 115 12.24 -0.81 -6.61
N ASP A 116 13.28 -1.44 -6.05
CA ASP A 116 13.20 -2.84 -5.65
C ASP A 116 12.23 -3.01 -4.49
N SER A 117 12.26 -2.10 -3.51
CA SER A 117 11.30 -2.07 -2.39
C SER A 117 9.86 -1.98 -2.89
N GLN A 118 9.57 -1.07 -3.83
CA GLN A 118 8.25 -0.94 -4.42
C GLN A 118 7.86 -2.16 -5.27
N THR A 119 8.82 -2.77 -5.96
CA THR A 119 8.60 -4.00 -6.73
C THR A 119 8.17 -5.13 -5.83
N TRP A 120 8.88 -5.34 -4.72
CA TRP A 120 8.52 -6.37 -3.74
C TRP A 120 7.18 -6.10 -3.07
N LEU A 121 6.85 -4.85 -2.74
CA LEU A 121 5.49 -4.52 -2.27
C LEU A 121 4.41 -4.84 -3.29
N SER A 122 4.67 -4.53 -4.56
CA SER A 122 3.72 -4.82 -5.65
C SER A 122 3.53 -6.33 -5.82
N ALA A 123 4.60 -7.11 -5.66
CA ALA A 123 4.55 -8.57 -5.66
C ALA A 123 3.76 -9.12 -4.47
N ALA A 124 3.97 -8.60 -3.25
CA ALA A 124 3.19 -8.99 -2.07
C ALA A 124 1.68 -8.77 -2.27
N ILE A 125 1.30 -7.59 -2.79
CA ILE A 125 -0.09 -7.27 -3.12
C ILE A 125 -0.65 -8.21 -4.19
N ALA A 126 0.17 -8.54 -5.21
CA ALA A 126 -0.24 -9.47 -6.26
C ALA A 126 -0.48 -10.87 -5.71
N SER A 127 0.38 -11.38 -4.80
CA SER A 127 0.18 -12.67 -4.15
C SER A 127 -1.12 -12.72 -3.35
N GLN A 128 -1.41 -11.69 -2.55
CA GLN A 128 -2.69 -11.57 -1.82
C GLN A 128 -3.89 -11.60 -2.79
N ARG A 129 -3.86 -10.78 -3.85
CA ARG A 129 -4.95 -10.75 -4.84
C ARG A 129 -5.11 -12.06 -5.59
N ALA A 130 -4.00 -12.75 -5.89
CA ALA A 130 -4.04 -14.04 -6.54
C ALA A 130 -4.78 -15.07 -5.67
N CYS A 131 -4.54 -15.08 -4.36
CA CYS A 131 -5.32 -15.94 -3.46
C CYS A 131 -6.80 -15.55 -3.48
N GLU A 132 -7.14 -14.26 -3.31
CA GLU A 132 -8.54 -13.80 -3.34
C GLU A 132 -9.27 -14.21 -4.61
N ASN A 133 -8.59 -14.11 -5.75
CA ASN A 133 -9.13 -14.50 -7.04
C ASN A 133 -9.33 -16.01 -7.15
N GLY A 134 -8.50 -16.81 -6.48
CA GLY A 134 -8.65 -18.26 -6.37
C GLY A 134 -9.98 -18.70 -5.75
N PHE A 135 -10.67 -17.84 -4.99
CA PHE A 135 -11.94 -18.15 -4.33
C PHE A 135 -13.17 -17.50 -4.97
N ILE A 136 -13.03 -16.86 -6.13
CA ILE A 136 -14.14 -16.17 -6.81
C ILE A 136 -15.29 -17.16 -7.08
N ASP A 137 -15.04 -18.34 -7.62
CA ASP A 137 -16.14 -19.24 -8.01
C ASP A 137 -16.65 -20.17 -6.90
N PHE A 138 -16.30 -19.89 -5.64
CA PHE A 138 -16.62 -20.75 -4.50
C PHE A 138 -17.66 -20.10 -3.56
N GLN A 139 -18.49 -20.93 -2.93
CA GLN A 139 -19.44 -20.46 -1.90
C GLN A 139 -18.73 -19.80 -0.71
N HIS A 140 -17.46 -20.15 -0.47
CA HIS A 140 -16.60 -19.62 0.60
C HIS A 140 -16.00 -18.24 0.30
N ARG A 141 -16.31 -17.63 -0.86
CA ARG A 141 -15.83 -16.29 -1.25
C ARG A 141 -16.07 -15.23 -0.17
N LEU A 142 -17.24 -15.22 0.45
CA LEU A 142 -17.61 -14.19 1.42
C LEU A 142 -16.78 -14.31 2.72
N LEU A 143 -16.62 -15.53 3.23
CA LEU A 143 -15.79 -15.80 4.41
C LEU A 143 -14.35 -15.39 4.15
N PHE A 144 -13.81 -15.76 2.98
CA PHE A 144 -12.45 -15.40 2.60
C PHE A 144 -12.25 -13.88 2.48
N ARG A 145 -13.21 -13.17 1.86
CA ARG A 145 -13.20 -11.70 1.78
C ARG A 145 -13.29 -11.04 3.16
N ILE A 146 -14.05 -11.60 4.09
CA ILE A 146 -14.13 -11.07 5.46
C ILE A 146 -12.79 -11.21 6.16
N LEU A 147 -12.14 -12.37 6.06
CA LEU A 147 -10.81 -12.59 6.66
C LEU A 147 -9.74 -11.70 6.05
N SER A 148 -9.71 -11.57 4.73
CA SER A 148 -8.78 -10.65 4.05
C SER A 148 -9.03 -9.19 4.43
N LYS A 149 -10.30 -8.75 4.48
CA LYS A 149 -10.65 -7.40 4.95
C LYS A 149 -10.29 -7.17 6.41
N TYR A 150 -10.51 -8.15 7.28
CA TYR A 150 -10.17 -8.05 8.69
C TYR A 150 -8.66 -7.88 8.86
N ALA A 151 -7.85 -8.67 8.15
CA ALA A 151 -6.39 -8.53 8.17
C ALA A 151 -5.89 -7.20 7.59
N THR A 152 -6.67 -6.55 6.71
CA THR A 152 -6.29 -5.28 6.05
C THR A 152 -6.96 -4.03 6.63
N GLN A 153 -7.76 -4.15 7.69
CA GLN A 153 -8.49 -3.00 8.25
C GLN A 153 -7.59 -2.05 9.07
N PRO A 154 -7.77 -0.72 8.91
CA PRO A 154 -7.04 0.30 9.65
C PRO A 154 -7.49 0.47 11.12
N HIS A 155 -8.62 -0.12 11.53
CA HIS A 155 -9.19 0.06 12.87
C HIS A 155 -8.43 -0.61 14.03
N GLN A 156 -7.37 -1.39 13.74
CA GLN A 156 -6.45 -1.93 14.77
C GLN A 156 -5.17 -1.09 14.92
N ILE A 157 -5.16 0.16 14.44
CA ILE A 157 -4.05 1.12 14.62
C ILE A 157 -4.22 1.93 15.94
N ALA A 158 -5.06 1.47 16.87
CA ALA A 158 -5.25 2.08 18.19
C ALA A 158 -4.65 1.21 19.30
#